data_AF-A0A961QCW5-F1
#
_entry.id   AF-A0A961QCW5-F1
#
_cell.length_a   1.000
_cell.length_b   1.000
_cell.length_c   1.000
_cell.angle_alpha   90.00
_cell.angle_beta   90.00
_cell.angle_gamma   90.00
#
_symmetry.space_group_name_H-M   'P 1'
#
loop_
_entity.id
_entity.type
_entity.pdbx_description
1 polymer ?
#
loop_
_entity_poly.entity_id
_entity_poly.type
_entity_poly.pdbx_seq_one_letter_code
_entity_poly.pdbx_strand_id
1 'polypeptide(L)'
;MDQDRVSDAVSAEEKLGALGRVMSDQGLEPDSNLARLLTYVVTEELEGRAPSIKAFSIAQDVFGRGASFDPSRDSIVRVEMKRLRETLQHYYSTRGFEDPVRIEIPKGTYVPEFQRQAIPEPAAPPASDRQVPRPARRRLWPWIAGAAVALAAAIAVPLFLLRPADTGEGEPVVRVVARGEGTALAANSITETLSRFHNLQLVGADTAEATSRAPDYDLVLDDTGSGIAAIVQATADAELISVANFQLADFDFSGDPQTLTPVRLWLGQVASRNGLLEADYVRNGRYSGDFACSVLVEAYFANQTDARHLAARDCIEARLDAGHRSSRLYSDLAMITREEYTDQRNLLPGNPLDRAIEAAQTAITLDRFNYLAHYVFMTVLFTSGAVDEGIRLGESAMRINPFDGESVGGIAARLNFAGEHARALELFDLSSQLTPGGVIWRDYGYFAAYLALGQREEAAAAGMRLFGQSNPLYLAALAISLSIRGETERASETKAELLLREPDPRAMYERRSYAPDLVDVLVSALDEIPPLPSQQ
;
A
#
# COMPACT_ATOMS: atom_id res chain seq x y z
N MET A 1 41.38 -35.60 -3.27
CA MET A 1 40.52 -35.81 -4.45
C MET A 1 39.65 -36.99 -4.08
N ASP A 2 38.47 -36.82 -3.48
CA ASP A 2 37.40 -35.89 -3.80
C ASP A 2 36.45 -35.89 -2.57
N GLN A 3 36.36 -34.79 -1.81
CA GLN A 3 35.47 -34.71 -0.64
C GLN A 3 34.88 -33.31 -0.40
N ASP A 4 34.92 -32.42 -1.41
CA ASP A 4 34.44 -31.03 -1.30
C ASP A 4 33.28 -30.71 -2.26
N ARG A 5 32.40 -31.68 -2.50
CA ARG A 5 31.25 -31.49 -3.41
C ARG A 5 29.91 -32.00 -2.88
N VAL A 6 29.72 -31.96 -1.57
CA VAL A 6 28.43 -32.29 -0.94
C VAL A 6 28.08 -31.23 0.12
N SER A 7 27.69 -30.02 -0.29
CA SER A 7 26.96 -29.11 0.63
C SER A 7 26.01 -28.09 -0.02
N ASP A 8 25.63 -28.24 -1.30
CA ASP A 8 24.69 -27.32 -1.97
C ASP A 8 23.26 -27.87 -2.14
N ALA A 9 23.02 -29.16 -1.83
CA ALA A 9 21.69 -29.75 -1.93
C ALA A 9 20.85 -29.45 -0.68
N VAL A 10 19.61 -28.99 -0.87
CA VAL A 10 18.63 -28.82 0.20
C VAL A 10 18.25 -30.19 0.77
N SER A 11 18.41 -30.39 2.07
CA SER A 11 18.11 -31.68 2.72
C SER A 11 16.61 -31.96 2.79
N ALA A 12 16.22 -33.23 2.94
CA ALA A 12 14.81 -33.62 3.06
C ALA A 12 14.12 -32.96 4.27
N GLU A 13 14.85 -32.78 5.38
CA GLU A 13 14.36 -32.10 6.58
C GLU A 13 14.10 -30.62 6.32
N GLU A 14 14.97 -29.94 5.57
CA GLU A 14 14.80 -28.53 5.23
C GLU A 14 13.64 -28.31 4.24
N LYS A 15 13.44 -29.24 3.29
CA LYS A 15 12.29 -29.25 2.38
C LYS A 15 10.96 -29.44 3.13
N LEU A 16 10.91 -30.37 4.10
CA LEU A 16 9.75 -30.57 4.96
C LEU A 16 9.50 -29.36 5.87
N GLY A 17 10.56 -28.73 6.38
CA GLY A 17 10.47 -27.48 7.13
C GLY A 17 9.87 -26.34 6.29
N ALA A 18 10.27 -26.23 5.02
CA ALA A 18 9.68 -25.26 4.09
C ALA A 18 8.20 -25.53 3.82
N LEU A 19 7.82 -26.80 3.60
CA LEU A 19 6.41 -27.19 3.46
C LEU A 19 5.62 -26.83 4.73
N GLY A 20 6.16 -27.15 5.91
CA GLY A 20 5.51 -26.85 7.19
C GLY A 20 5.26 -25.36 7.39
N ARG A 21 6.24 -24.50 7.06
CA ARG A 21 6.10 -23.05 7.15
C ARG A 21 5.05 -22.50 6.18
N VAL A 22 5.03 -22.99 4.94
CA VAL A 22 4.00 -22.62 3.95
C VAL A 22 2.61 -23.11 4.37
N MET A 23 2.50 -24.28 4.99
CA MET A 23 1.22 -24.84 5.47
C MET A 23 0.72 -24.24 6.78
N SER A 24 1.61 -23.70 7.62
CA SER A 24 1.25 -22.99 8.84
C SER A 24 0.73 -21.57 8.60
N ASP A 25 0.76 -21.13 7.33
CA ASP A 25 0.36 -19.80 6.91
C ASP A 25 -1.16 -19.69 6.65
N GLN A 26 -1.79 -18.59 7.08
CA GLN A 26 -3.23 -18.33 6.87
C GLN A 26 -3.64 -18.20 5.38
N GLY A 27 -2.70 -18.21 4.42
CA GLY A 27 -2.98 -18.15 2.98
C GLY A 27 -3.36 -19.49 2.33
N LEU A 28 -3.19 -20.61 3.02
CA LEU A 28 -3.59 -21.95 2.56
C LEU A 28 -4.46 -22.61 3.63
N GLU A 29 -5.77 -22.64 3.43
CA GLU A 29 -6.66 -23.39 4.33
C GLU A 29 -6.21 -24.87 4.36
N PRO A 30 -6.07 -25.51 5.54
CA PRO A 30 -5.51 -26.85 5.68
C PRO A 30 -6.20 -27.93 4.83
N ASP A 31 -7.50 -27.78 4.54
CA ASP A 31 -8.31 -28.72 3.76
C ASP A 31 -8.54 -28.28 2.30
N SER A 32 -7.91 -27.18 1.86
CA SER A 32 -8.08 -26.67 0.50
C SER A 32 -7.46 -27.59 -0.55
N ASN A 33 -7.98 -27.50 -1.78
CA ASN A 33 -7.40 -28.15 -2.95
C ASN A 33 -5.93 -27.77 -3.19
N LEU A 34 -5.54 -26.54 -2.82
CA LEU A 34 -4.18 -26.04 -2.94
C LEU A 34 -3.24 -26.67 -1.90
N ALA A 35 -3.69 -26.84 -0.65
CA ALA A 35 -2.91 -27.49 0.40
C ALA A 35 -2.66 -28.98 0.08
N ARG A 36 -3.70 -29.69 -0.40
CA ARG A 36 -3.53 -31.08 -0.87
C ARG A 36 -2.58 -31.17 -2.07
N LEU A 37 -2.69 -30.23 -3.02
CA LEU A 37 -1.83 -30.19 -4.20
C LEU A 37 -0.36 -29.94 -3.84
N LEU A 38 -0.07 -28.96 -2.97
CA LEU A 38 1.28 -28.64 -2.51
C LEU A 38 1.91 -29.82 -1.76
N THR A 39 1.14 -30.41 -0.83
CA THR A 39 1.58 -31.56 -0.04
C THR A 39 1.92 -32.74 -0.95
N TYR A 40 1.07 -33.03 -1.95
CA TYR A 40 1.31 -34.11 -2.91
C TYR A 40 2.60 -33.89 -3.71
N VAL A 41 2.79 -32.72 -4.33
CA VAL A 41 3.95 -32.50 -5.20
C VAL A 41 5.29 -32.49 -4.43
N VAL A 42 5.29 -31.99 -3.18
CA VAL A 42 6.48 -32.02 -2.32
C VAL A 42 6.78 -33.45 -1.84
N THR A 43 5.75 -34.21 -1.46
CA THR A 43 5.94 -35.60 -1.00
C THR A 43 6.45 -36.51 -2.13
N GLU A 44 5.88 -36.39 -3.33
CA GLU A 44 6.33 -37.15 -4.49
C GLU A 44 7.77 -36.80 -4.91
N GLU A 45 8.20 -35.55 -4.75
CA GLU A 45 9.61 -35.17 -4.96
C GLU A 45 10.52 -35.81 -3.91
N LEU A 46 10.14 -35.74 -2.63
CA LEU A 46 10.92 -36.29 -1.51
C LEU A 46 11.10 -37.80 -1.61
N GLU A 47 10.12 -38.51 -2.17
CA GLU A 47 10.18 -39.94 -2.42
C GLU A 47 10.86 -40.32 -3.75
N GLY A 48 11.45 -39.34 -4.46
CA GLY A 48 12.22 -39.56 -5.69
C GLY A 48 11.35 -39.84 -6.92
N ARG A 49 10.05 -39.53 -6.86
CA ARG A 49 9.05 -39.81 -7.90
C ARG A 49 8.67 -38.55 -8.71
N ALA A 50 9.52 -37.54 -8.75
CA ALA A 50 9.31 -36.33 -9.57
C ALA A 50 8.83 -36.61 -11.03
N PRO A 51 9.34 -37.62 -11.76
CA PRO A 51 8.87 -37.91 -13.14
C PRO A 51 7.40 -38.38 -13.25
N SER A 52 6.78 -38.85 -12.17
CA SER A 52 5.35 -39.23 -12.16
C SER A 52 4.41 -38.07 -11.82
N ILE A 53 4.94 -36.90 -11.44
CA ILE A 53 4.14 -35.69 -11.20
C ILE A 53 3.67 -35.11 -12.53
N LYS A 54 2.59 -35.68 -13.07
CA LYS A 54 1.96 -35.30 -14.34
C LYS A 54 0.52 -34.86 -14.10
N ALA A 55 -0.05 -34.14 -15.07
CA ALA A 55 -1.42 -33.64 -14.98
C ALA A 55 -2.44 -34.77 -14.70
N PHE A 56 -2.23 -35.95 -15.30
CA PHE A 56 -3.10 -37.10 -15.07
C PHE A 56 -3.02 -37.62 -13.63
N SER A 57 -1.81 -37.83 -13.10
CA SER A 57 -1.60 -38.33 -11.73
C SER A 57 -2.15 -37.35 -10.69
N ILE A 58 -1.92 -36.04 -10.87
CA ILE A 58 -2.48 -35.01 -10.00
C ILE A 58 -4.02 -35.02 -10.03
N ALA A 59 -4.63 -35.14 -11.22
CA ALA A 59 -6.08 -35.18 -11.34
C ALA A 59 -6.70 -36.37 -10.61
N GLN A 60 -6.04 -37.53 -10.66
CA GLN A 60 -6.49 -38.74 -10.00
C GLN A 60 -6.25 -38.70 -8.49
N ASP A 61 -5.00 -38.46 -8.08
CA ASP A 61 -4.55 -38.62 -6.70
C ASP A 61 -4.93 -37.44 -5.80
N VAL A 62 -5.01 -36.22 -6.37
CA VAL A 62 -5.37 -35.00 -5.62
C VAL A 62 -6.83 -34.65 -5.82
N PHE A 63 -7.36 -34.69 -7.04
CA PHE A 63 -8.72 -34.20 -7.35
C PHE A 63 -9.77 -35.31 -7.54
N GLY A 64 -9.41 -36.58 -7.33
CA GLY A 64 -10.34 -37.72 -7.39
C GLY A 64 -10.94 -37.97 -8.77
N ARG A 65 -10.29 -37.55 -9.86
CA ARG A 65 -10.78 -37.77 -11.22
C ARG A 65 -10.48 -39.20 -11.67
N GLY A 66 -11.48 -39.82 -12.31
CA GLY A 66 -11.36 -41.20 -12.82
C GLY A 66 -10.49 -41.32 -14.07
N ALA A 67 -10.27 -42.56 -14.52
CA ALA A 67 -9.39 -42.89 -15.66
C ALA A 67 -9.80 -42.25 -17.01
N SER A 68 -10.99 -41.64 -17.10
CA SER A 68 -11.48 -40.91 -18.27
C SER A 68 -11.04 -39.43 -18.31
N PHE A 69 -10.21 -38.96 -17.37
CA PHE A 69 -9.71 -37.59 -17.35
C PHE A 69 -8.84 -37.27 -18.58
N ASP A 70 -9.20 -36.21 -19.29
CA ASP A 70 -8.46 -35.67 -20.43
C ASP A 70 -7.88 -34.29 -20.07
N PRO A 71 -6.56 -34.17 -19.85
CA PRO A 71 -5.91 -32.91 -19.50
C PRO A 71 -6.09 -31.81 -20.54
N SER A 72 -6.45 -32.11 -21.78
CA SER A 72 -6.68 -31.12 -22.84
C SER A 72 -8.05 -30.44 -22.70
N ARG A 73 -9.05 -31.16 -22.18
CA ARG A 73 -10.45 -30.71 -22.06
C ARG A 73 -10.82 -30.20 -20.68
N ASP A 74 -10.18 -30.73 -19.63
CA ASP A 74 -10.39 -30.29 -18.25
C ASP A 74 -9.16 -29.54 -17.74
N SER A 75 -9.37 -28.27 -17.39
CA SER A 75 -8.31 -27.34 -16.98
C SER A 75 -8.04 -27.34 -15.48
N ILE A 76 -8.72 -28.17 -14.67
CA ILE A 76 -8.63 -28.13 -13.20
C ILE A 76 -7.18 -28.14 -12.69
N VAL A 77 -6.34 -29.06 -13.19
CA VAL A 77 -4.93 -29.15 -12.77
C VAL A 77 -4.14 -27.92 -13.20
N ARG A 78 -4.42 -27.37 -14.39
CA ARG A 78 -3.73 -26.19 -14.90
C ARG A 78 -4.12 -24.93 -14.12
N VAL A 79 -5.38 -24.78 -13.76
CA VAL A 79 -5.92 -23.66 -12.98
C VAL A 79 -5.40 -23.72 -11.54
N GLU A 80 -5.50 -24.87 -10.87
CA GLU A 80 -5.04 -25.02 -9.49
C GLU A 80 -3.52 -24.94 -9.39
N MET A 81 -2.76 -25.42 -10.39
CA MET A 81 -1.31 -25.21 -10.41
C MET A 81 -0.93 -23.75 -10.67
N LYS A 82 -1.71 -23.00 -11.47
CA LYS A 82 -1.51 -21.55 -11.63
C LYS A 82 -1.71 -20.85 -10.28
N ARG A 83 -2.82 -21.14 -9.60
CA ARG A 83 -3.11 -20.62 -8.27
C ARG A 83 -2.05 -20.99 -7.25
N LEU A 84 -1.59 -22.25 -7.23
CA LEU A 84 -0.55 -22.69 -6.30
C LEU A 84 0.76 -21.92 -6.52
N ARG A 85 1.16 -21.66 -7.76
CA ARG A 85 2.34 -20.83 -8.06
C ARG A 85 2.16 -19.40 -7.57
N GLU A 86 1.00 -18.80 -7.80
CA GLU A 86 0.66 -17.45 -7.33
C GLU A 86 0.67 -17.39 -5.79
N THR A 87 0.12 -18.40 -5.11
CA THR A 87 0.12 -18.51 -3.65
C THR A 87 1.53 -18.68 -3.09
N LEU A 88 2.35 -19.58 -3.67
CA LEU A 88 3.76 -19.75 -3.25
C LEU A 88 4.56 -18.47 -3.49
N GLN A 89 4.36 -17.81 -4.64
CA GLN A 89 5.04 -16.55 -4.94
C GLN A 89 4.63 -15.47 -3.95
N HIS A 90 3.34 -15.32 -3.67
CA HIS A 90 2.82 -14.37 -2.68
C HIS A 90 3.35 -14.67 -1.28
N TYR A 91 3.38 -15.94 -0.87
CA TYR A 91 3.91 -16.36 0.42
C TYR A 91 5.39 -15.94 0.56
N TYR A 92 6.25 -16.33 -0.39
CA TYR A 92 7.68 -16.01 -0.35
C TYR A 92 8.00 -14.53 -0.60
N SER A 93 7.08 -13.75 -1.17
CA SER A 93 7.23 -12.30 -1.34
C SER A 93 6.66 -11.47 -0.18
N THR A 94 5.99 -12.09 0.79
CA THR A 94 5.35 -11.37 1.91
C THR A 94 5.79 -11.85 3.28
N ARG A 95 5.71 -13.16 3.53
CA ARG A 95 5.88 -13.77 4.86
C ARG A 95 7.08 -14.72 4.92
N GLY A 96 7.31 -15.49 3.86
CA GLY A 96 8.43 -16.44 3.77
C GLY A 96 9.72 -15.84 3.20
N PHE A 97 9.90 -14.52 3.16
CA PHE A 97 11.09 -13.91 2.52
C PHE A 97 12.40 -14.17 3.29
N GLU A 98 12.31 -14.44 4.60
CA GLU A 98 13.42 -14.86 5.47
C GLU A 98 13.49 -16.38 5.63
N ASP A 99 12.60 -17.14 4.98
CA ASP A 99 12.64 -18.58 5.09
C ASP A 99 13.94 -19.11 4.48
N PRO A 100 14.67 -19.99 5.19
CA PRO A 100 15.97 -20.47 4.73
C PRO A 100 15.88 -21.28 3.42
N VAL A 101 14.69 -21.77 3.09
CA VAL A 101 14.42 -22.58 1.89
C VAL A 101 13.12 -22.13 1.24
N ARG A 102 13.20 -21.82 -0.05
CA ARG A 102 12.09 -21.44 -0.92
C ARG A 102 11.64 -22.62 -1.78
N ILE A 103 10.32 -22.86 -1.82
CA ILE A 103 9.66 -23.78 -2.75
C ILE A 103 9.20 -23.01 -3.99
N GLU A 104 9.64 -23.41 -5.17
CA GLU A 104 9.24 -22.84 -6.46
C GLU A 104 8.74 -23.94 -7.40
N ILE A 105 7.69 -23.69 -8.19
CA ILE A 105 7.22 -24.63 -9.22
C ILE A 105 7.32 -23.94 -10.58
N PRO A 106 8.34 -24.24 -11.41
CA PRO A 106 8.55 -23.53 -12.66
C PRO A 106 7.37 -23.65 -13.64
N LYS A 107 7.24 -22.66 -14.53
CA LYS A 107 6.22 -22.70 -15.59
C LYS A 107 6.49 -23.88 -16.53
N GLY A 108 5.45 -24.62 -16.90
CA GLY A 108 5.53 -25.77 -17.81
C GLY A 108 5.85 -27.12 -17.15
N THR A 109 6.18 -27.13 -15.85
CA THR A 109 6.35 -28.36 -15.05
C THR A 109 5.42 -28.36 -13.84
N TYR A 110 5.18 -29.54 -13.26
CA TYR A 110 4.46 -29.69 -11.99
C TYR A 110 5.40 -30.07 -10.82
N VAL A 111 6.69 -30.23 -11.11
CA VAL A 111 7.70 -30.64 -10.13
C VAL A 111 8.17 -29.40 -9.34
N PRO A 112 8.20 -29.45 -8.00
CA PRO A 112 8.74 -28.38 -7.18
C PRO A 112 10.27 -28.41 -7.14
N GLU A 113 10.87 -27.22 -7.11
CA GLU A 113 12.29 -26.95 -6.93
C GLU A 113 12.51 -26.24 -5.59
N PHE A 114 13.67 -26.45 -4.97
CA PHE A 114 14.00 -25.91 -3.65
C PHE A 114 15.31 -25.14 -3.72
N GLN A 115 15.30 -23.90 -3.22
CA GLN A 115 16.47 -23.00 -3.24
C GLN A 115 16.76 -22.49 -1.82
N ARG A 116 18.03 -22.55 -1.39
CA ARG A 116 18.48 -21.89 -0.15
C ARG A 116 18.53 -20.38 -0.34
N GLN A 117 17.98 -19.62 0.60
CA GLN A 117 18.10 -18.17 0.61
C GLN A 117 19.28 -17.75 1.51
N ALA A 118 20.14 -16.84 1.03
CA ALA A 118 21.22 -16.28 1.83
C ALA A 118 20.64 -15.16 2.72
N ILE A 119 20.53 -15.43 4.03
CA ILE A 119 20.16 -14.41 5.02
C ILE A 119 21.36 -13.47 5.19
N PRO A 120 21.22 -12.13 5.04
CA PRO A 120 22.30 -11.20 5.31
C PRO A 120 22.64 -11.19 6.81
N GLU A 121 23.86 -11.56 7.17
CA GLU A 121 24.32 -11.55 8.57
C GLU A 121 24.61 -10.10 9.03
N PRO A 122 24.23 -9.67 10.25
CA PRO A 122 24.44 -8.31 10.72
C PRO A 122 25.93 -7.99 10.89
N ALA A 123 26.42 -6.92 10.25
CA ALA A 123 27.80 -6.48 10.37
C ALA A 123 28.09 -5.94 11.79
N ALA A 124 29.13 -6.48 12.43
CA ALA A 124 29.61 -6.02 13.75
C ALA A 124 30.26 -4.62 13.69
N PRO A 125 30.17 -3.81 14.77
CA PRO A 125 30.68 -2.44 14.78
C PRO A 125 32.22 -2.36 14.82
N PRO A 126 32.84 -1.33 14.21
CA PRO A 126 34.29 -1.22 14.13
C PRO A 126 34.92 -0.78 15.46
N ALA A 127 36.05 -1.40 15.79
CA ALA A 127 36.85 -1.12 16.97
C ALA A 127 37.57 0.24 16.89
N SER A 128 37.61 0.93 18.03
CA SER A 128 38.29 2.21 18.28
C SER A 128 39.81 2.10 18.11
N ASP A 129 40.37 2.91 17.20
CA ASP A 129 41.82 2.99 16.97
C ASP A 129 42.49 4.01 17.91
N ARG A 130 43.64 3.62 18.45
CA ARG A 130 44.40 4.35 19.48
C ARG A 130 45.18 5.51 18.87
N GLN A 131 45.06 6.68 19.49
CA GLN A 131 45.82 7.90 19.18
C GLN A 131 47.34 7.74 19.40
N VAL A 132 48.13 8.33 18.49
CA VAL A 132 49.57 8.61 18.63
C VAL A 132 49.80 10.14 18.56
N PRO A 133 50.77 10.74 19.30
CA PRO A 133 50.78 12.18 19.60
C PRO A 133 51.34 13.08 18.48
N ARG A 134 50.83 14.31 18.47
CA ARG A 134 51.23 15.48 17.67
C ARG A 134 52.69 15.93 17.88
N PRO A 135 53.26 16.65 16.88
CA PRO A 135 54.04 17.83 17.16
C PRO A 135 53.34 19.12 16.68
N ALA A 136 53.51 20.17 17.45
CA ALA A 136 52.94 21.49 17.23
C ALA A 136 53.69 22.28 16.14
N ARG A 137 52.96 23.08 15.33
CA ARG A 137 53.30 24.51 15.12
C ARG A 137 52.30 25.32 14.28
N ARG A 138 51.97 26.46 14.89
CA ARG A 138 51.71 27.83 14.40
C ARG A 138 50.48 28.14 13.50
N ARG A 139 49.65 28.99 14.10
CA ARG A 139 48.44 29.68 13.63
C ARG A 139 48.64 30.55 12.37
N LEU A 140 47.82 30.31 11.34
CA LEU A 140 47.43 31.27 10.29
C LEU A 140 45.94 31.08 9.86
N TRP A 141 45.07 30.63 10.78
CA TRP A 141 43.70 30.18 10.44
C TRP A 141 42.59 31.26 10.29
N PRO A 142 42.71 32.55 10.68
CA PRO A 142 41.53 33.43 10.55
C PRO A 142 41.13 33.74 9.10
N TRP A 143 42.06 33.65 8.15
CA TRP A 143 41.82 34.05 6.76
C TRP A 143 41.43 32.90 5.83
N ILE A 144 41.69 31.65 6.23
CA ILE A 144 41.34 30.45 5.44
C ILE A 144 39.88 30.01 5.73
N ALA A 145 39.38 30.23 6.95
CA ALA A 145 38.01 29.84 7.33
C ALA A 145 36.94 30.68 6.62
N GLY A 146 37.17 31.99 6.46
CA GLY A 146 36.25 32.87 5.72
C GLY A 146 36.19 32.55 4.23
N ALA A 147 37.34 32.23 3.62
CA ALA A 147 37.41 31.81 2.22
C ALA A 147 36.80 30.41 2.00
N ALA A 148 36.95 29.48 2.95
CA ALA A 148 36.35 28.15 2.87
C ALA A 148 34.82 28.18 3.01
N VAL A 149 34.26 29.03 3.86
CA VAL A 149 32.81 29.21 3.99
C VAL A 149 32.23 29.93 2.77
N ALA A 150 32.91 30.95 2.24
CA ALA A 150 32.49 31.64 1.02
C ALA A 150 32.60 30.72 -0.22
N LEU A 151 33.63 29.87 -0.30
CA LEU A 151 33.79 28.88 -1.37
C LEU A 151 32.79 27.72 -1.22
N ALA A 152 32.51 27.26 0.00
CA ALA A 152 31.45 26.28 0.25
C ALA A 152 30.07 26.84 -0.09
N ALA A 153 29.78 28.12 0.21
CA ALA A 153 28.54 28.78 -0.19
C ALA A 153 28.48 29.05 -1.71
N ALA A 154 29.60 29.44 -2.33
CA ALA A 154 29.69 29.67 -3.78
C ALA A 154 29.67 28.37 -4.61
N ILE A 155 29.91 27.21 -3.99
CA ILE A 155 29.74 25.89 -4.60
C ILE A 155 28.36 25.31 -4.25
N ALA A 156 27.89 25.43 -3.00
CA ALA A 156 26.62 24.88 -2.55
C ALA A 156 25.40 25.60 -3.14
N VAL A 157 25.46 26.91 -3.38
CA VAL A 157 24.35 27.66 -3.99
C VAL A 157 24.13 27.23 -5.45
N PRO A 158 25.16 27.17 -6.33
CA PRO A 158 24.96 26.61 -7.66
C PRO A 158 24.70 25.10 -7.65
N LEU A 159 25.22 24.29 -6.72
CA LEU A 159 24.84 22.87 -6.59
C LEU A 159 23.40 22.67 -6.10
N PHE A 160 22.86 23.58 -5.31
CA PHE A 160 21.45 23.59 -4.90
C PHE A 160 20.53 24.09 -6.02
N LEU A 161 21.03 25.00 -6.87
CA LEU A 161 20.34 25.48 -8.08
C LEU A 161 20.55 24.57 -9.31
N LEU A 162 21.52 23.65 -9.27
CA LEU A 162 21.82 22.62 -10.29
C LEU A 162 21.49 21.20 -9.80
N ARG A 163 20.86 21.05 -8.64
CA ARG A 163 20.24 19.78 -8.27
C ARG A 163 19.17 19.49 -9.31
N PRO A 164 19.24 18.38 -10.05
CA PRO A 164 18.10 17.98 -10.85
C PRO A 164 16.88 17.94 -9.92
N ALA A 165 15.83 18.64 -10.32
CA ALA A 165 14.52 18.45 -9.74
C ALA A 165 14.21 16.95 -9.76
N ASP A 166 13.56 16.49 -8.69
CA ASP A 166 13.01 15.16 -8.48
C ASP A 166 12.72 14.44 -9.81
N THR A 167 13.55 13.45 -10.18
CA THR A 167 13.34 12.71 -11.44
C THR A 167 12.26 11.62 -11.30
N GLY A 168 11.51 11.62 -10.18
CA GLY A 168 10.53 10.59 -9.82
C GLY A 168 11.08 9.18 -10.04
N GLU A 169 12.29 8.92 -9.53
CA GLU A 169 12.95 7.64 -9.71
C GLU A 169 12.03 6.52 -9.19
N GLY A 170 11.54 5.72 -10.12
CA GLY A 170 10.78 4.52 -9.80
C GLY A 170 9.27 4.68 -9.81
N GLU A 171 8.69 5.84 -10.13
CA GLU A 171 7.24 5.99 -10.33
C GLU A 171 6.79 5.50 -11.73
N PRO A 172 5.52 5.10 -11.92
CA PRO A 172 5.00 4.72 -13.23
C PRO A 172 5.00 5.91 -14.21
N VAL A 173 5.56 5.68 -15.41
CA VAL A 173 5.55 6.66 -16.50
C VAL A 173 4.41 6.36 -17.46
N VAL A 174 3.50 7.31 -17.65
CA VAL A 174 2.31 7.19 -18.49
C VAL A 174 2.42 8.13 -19.68
N ARG A 175 2.25 7.57 -20.89
CA ARG A 175 2.15 8.34 -22.13
C ARG A 175 0.70 8.41 -22.60
N VAL A 176 0.22 9.62 -22.90
CA VAL A 176 -1.10 9.81 -23.52
C VAL A 176 -0.93 9.84 -25.04
N VAL A 177 -1.64 8.96 -25.74
CA VAL A 177 -1.55 8.80 -27.20
C VAL A 177 -2.91 9.05 -27.81
N ALA A 178 -3.01 10.02 -28.73
CA ALA A 178 -4.24 10.38 -29.42
C ALA A 178 -4.22 9.85 -30.87
N ARG A 179 -5.24 9.10 -31.29
CA ARG A 179 -5.37 8.57 -32.65
C ARG A 179 -6.73 8.91 -33.25
N GLY A 180 -6.72 9.59 -34.39
CA GLY A 180 -7.92 10.02 -35.11
C GLY A 180 -8.27 11.50 -34.89
N GLU A 181 -9.07 12.04 -35.80
CA GLU A 181 -9.53 13.44 -35.71
C GLU A 181 -10.43 13.62 -34.48
N GLY A 182 -10.28 14.71 -33.74
CA GLY A 182 -11.11 14.99 -32.55
C GLY A 182 -10.60 14.41 -31.21
N THR A 183 -9.60 13.53 -31.20
CA THR A 183 -9.00 12.99 -29.95
C THR A 183 -8.06 13.97 -29.23
N ALA A 184 -7.60 15.02 -29.90
CA ALA A 184 -6.65 15.98 -29.32
C ALA A 184 -7.21 16.75 -28.12
N LEU A 185 -8.48 17.19 -28.17
CA LEU A 185 -9.12 17.86 -27.04
C LEU A 185 -9.29 16.92 -25.84
N ALA A 186 -9.67 15.67 -26.11
CA ALA A 186 -9.77 14.62 -25.10
C ALA A 186 -8.41 14.33 -24.45
N ALA A 187 -7.35 14.22 -25.25
CA ALA A 187 -5.99 14.02 -24.75
C ALA A 187 -5.54 15.15 -23.83
N ASN A 188 -5.86 16.41 -24.16
CA ASN A 188 -5.56 17.56 -23.31
C ASN A 188 -6.32 17.49 -21.98
N SER A 189 -7.61 17.18 -21.99
CA SER A 189 -8.43 17.02 -20.77
C SER A 189 -7.92 15.89 -19.87
N ILE A 190 -7.54 14.76 -20.47
CA ILE A 190 -6.92 13.65 -19.74
C ILE A 190 -5.57 14.04 -19.17
N THR A 191 -4.71 14.67 -19.95
CA THR A 191 -3.37 15.10 -19.51
C THR A 191 -3.49 16.11 -18.35
N GLU A 192 -4.42 17.07 -18.45
CA GLU A 192 -4.69 18.03 -17.39
C GLU A 192 -5.15 17.34 -16.10
N THR A 193 -6.09 16.39 -16.20
CA THR A 193 -6.58 15.63 -15.05
C THR A 193 -5.47 14.76 -14.44
N LEU A 194 -4.73 14.02 -15.25
CA LEU A 194 -3.65 13.15 -14.81
C LEU A 194 -2.49 13.94 -14.17
N SER A 195 -2.24 15.19 -14.60
CA SER A 195 -1.18 16.02 -14.03
C SER A 195 -1.39 16.40 -12.55
N ARG A 196 -2.59 16.15 -12.02
CA ARG A 196 -2.94 16.35 -10.60
C ARG A 196 -2.46 15.21 -9.71
N PHE A 197 -2.14 14.05 -10.30
CA PHE A 197 -1.64 12.88 -9.59
C PHE A 197 -0.12 12.96 -9.46
N HIS A 198 0.38 12.90 -8.23
CA HIS A 198 1.81 13.05 -7.90
C HIS A 198 2.48 11.69 -7.62
N ASN A 199 1.83 10.60 -8.02
CA ASN A 199 2.29 9.20 -7.95
C ASN A 199 2.57 8.61 -9.33
N LEU A 200 2.55 9.43 -10.38
CA LEU A 200 2.88 9.03 -11.74
C LEU A 200 3.57 10.19 -12.47
N GLN A 201 4.30 9.86 -13.53
CA GLN A 201 4.87 10.83 -14.43
C GLN A 201 4.16 10.81 -15.78
N LEU A 202 3.87 11.98 -16.34
CA LEU A 202 3.32 12.09 -17.68
C LEU A 202 4.41 12.41 -18.70
N VAL A 203 4.34 11.74 -19.85
CA VAL A 203 5.18 12.04 -21.01
C VAL A 203 4.30 12.35 -22.21
N GLY A 204 4.58 13.47 -22.88
CA GLY A 204 3.85 13.89 -24.09
C GLY A 204 4.21 13.03 -25.30
N ALA A 205 3.29 12.90 -26.24
CA ALA A 205 3.55 12.23 -27.52
C ALA A 205 4.48 13.04 -28.45
N ASP A 206 4.45 14.38 -28.36
CA ASP A 206 5.19 15.31 -29.25
C ASP A 206 6.29 16.12 -28.56
N THR A 207 6.42 16.01 -27.24
CA THR A 207 7.51 16.67 -26.50
C THR A 207 8.75 15.80 -26.59
N ALA A 208 9.57 16.05 -27.61
CA ALA A 208 10.95 15.56 -27.70
C ALA A 208 11.85 16.03 -26.53
N GLU A 209 11.31 16.84 -25.62
CA GLU A 209 11.99 17.27 -24.40
C GLU A 209 11.61 16.39 -23.19
N ALA A 210 12.53 15.45 -22.94
CA ALA A 210 13.12 15.20 -21.62
C ALA A 210 12.31 14.43 -20.56
N THR A 211 11.93 13.19 -20.86
CA THR A 211 12.26 12.09 -19.95
C THR A 211 13.12 11.09 -20.72
N SER A 212 14.29 10.72 -20.18
CA SER A 212 15.17 9.71 -20.80
C SER A 212 14.61 8.28 -20.65
N ARG A 213 13.43 8.12 -20.04
CA ARG A 213 12.85 6.85 -19.62
C ARG A 213 11.65 6.53 -20.52
N ALA A 214 11.66 5.32 -21.09
CA ALA A 214 10.53 4.82 -21.87
C ALA A 214 9.27 4.74 -20.98
N PRO A 215 8.07 5.02 -21.51
CA PRO A 215 6.85 4.91 -20.73
C PRO A 215 6.58 3.46 -20.33
N ASP A 216 6.05 3.29 -19.13
CA ASP A 216 5.60 2.00 -18.58
C ASP A 216 4.18 1.67 -19.07
N TYR A 217 3.37 2.70 -19.32
CA TYR A 217 1.98 2.58 -19.77
C TYR A 217 1.65 3.55 -20.91
N ASP A 218 0.80 3.09 -21.82
CA ASP A 218 0.13 3.91 -22.81
C ASP A 218 -1.35 4.08 -22.43
N LEU A 219 -1.82 5.33 -22.38
CA LEU A 219 -3.23 5.68 -22.40
C LEU A 219 -3.58 6.12 -23.81
N VAL A 220 -4.14 5.19 -24.58
CA VAL A 220 -4.51 5.38 -25.98
C VAL A 220 -5.96 5.87 -26.08
N LEU A 221 -6.16 6.95 -26.82
CA LEU A 221 -7.45 7.48 -27.21
C LEU A 221 -7.68 7.22 -28.70
N ASP A 222 -8.66 6.38 -29.00
CA ASP A 222 -9.05 6.06 -30.38
C ASP A 222 -10.43 6.65 -30.67
N ASP A 223 -10.53 7.44 -31.75
CA ASP A 223 -11.83 7.86 -32.29
C ASP A 223 -12.54 6.67 -32.96
N THR A 224 -13.72 6.31 -32.44
CA THR A 224 -14.54 5.21 -32.98
C THR A 224 -15.59 5.68 -33.98
N GLY A 225 -15.67 6.98 -34.24
CA GLY A 225 -16.69 7.64 -35.04
C GLY A 225 -18.01 7.90 -34.30
N SER A 226 -18.26 7.20 -33.19
CA SER A 226 -19.43 7.40 -32.31
C SER A 226 -19.05 7.84 -30.89
N GLY A 227 -17.76 8.04 -30.62
CA GLY A 227 -17.21 8.41 -29.33
C GLY A 227 -15.70 8.19 -29.30
N ILE A 228 -15.13 8.23 -28.09
CA ILE A 228 -13.70 8.02 -27.85
C ILE A 228 -13.54 6.77 -26.98
N ALA A 229 -12.81 5.79 -27.48
CA ALA A 229 -12.33 4.66 -26.68
C ALA A 229 -11.04 5.08 -25.96
N ALA A 230 -11.01 4.95 -24.63
CA ALA A 230 -9.83 5.18 -23.82
C ALA A 230 -9.31 3.83 -23.29
N ILE A 231 -8.07 3.51 -23.61
CA ILE A 231 -7.44 2.22 -23.34
C ILE A 231 -6.14 2.48 -22.59
N VAL A 232 -6.02 1.94 -21.37
CA VAL A 232 -4.79 1.92 -20.59
C VAL A 232 -4.15 0.55 -20.73
N GLN A 233 -2.92 0.50 -21.20
CA GLN A 233 -2.19 -0.75 -21.41
C GLN A 233 -0.71 -0.63 -21.02
N ALA A 234 -0.11 -1.73 -20.59
CA ALA A 234 1.33 -1.79 -20.34
C ALA A 234 2.11 -1.75 -21.67
N THR A 235 3.21 -1.01 -21.72
CA THR A 235 4.02 -0.88 -22.95
C THR A 235 4.87 -2.13 -23.25
N ALA A 236 5.20 -2.90 -22.22
CA ALA A 236 6.09 -4.07 -22.33
C ALA A 236 5.47 -5.23 -23.12
N ASP A 237 4.17 -5.49 -22.94
CA ASP A 237 3.47 -6.66 -23.45
C ASP A 237 2.03 -6.37 -23.94
N ALA A 238 1.60 -5.11 -23.93
CA ALA A 238 0.24 -4.69 -24.27
C ALA A 238 -0.84 -5.33 -23.38
N GLU A 239 -0.51 -5.70 -22.13
CA GLU A 239 -1.53 -6.10 -21.15
C GLU A 239 -2.53 -4.94 -20.94
N LEU A 240 -3.81 -5.24 -21.12
CA LEU A 240 -4.90 -4.28 -20.93
C LEU A 240 -5.16 -4.09 -19.43
N ILE A 241 -4.99 -2.87 -18.94
CA ILE A 241 -5.21 -2.49 -17.54
C ILE A 241 -6.62 -1.95 -17.33
N SER A 242 -7.07 -1.06 -18.22
CA SER A 242 -8.40 -0.46 -18.14
C SER A 242 -8.91 -0.05 -19.52
N VAL A 243 -10.21 -0.17 -19.74
CA VAL A 243 -10.86 0.25 -20.98
C VAL A 243 -12.17 0.95 -20.64
N ALA A 244 -12.40 2.11 -21.24
CA ALA A 244 -13.65 2.85 -21.14
C ALA A 244 -14.03 3.46 -22.50
N ASN A 245 -15.32 3.70 -22.70
CA ASN A 245 -15.84 4.37 -23.88
C ASN A 245 -16.61 5.61 -23.45
N PHE A 246 -16.33 6.74 -24.10
CA PHE A 246 -16.88 8.03 -23.73
C PHE A 246 -17.51 8.74 -24.93
N GLN A 247 -18.55 9.50 -24.68
CA GLN A 247 -19.05 10.51 -25.60
C GLN A 247 -18.22 11.80 -25.43
N LEU A 248 -18.14 12.64 -26.45
CA LEU A 248 -17.43 13.93 -26.35
C LEU A 248 -17.98 14.83 -25.23
N ALA A 249 -19.28 14.71 -24.92
CA ALA A 249 -19.92 15.43 -23.83
C ALA A 249 -19.41 15.00 -22.44
N ASP A 250 -18.84 13.80 -22.30
CA ASP A 250 -18.36 13.28 -21.01
C ASP A 250 -17.02 13.90 -20.58
N PHE A 251 -16.35 14.68 -21.45
CA PHE A 251 -15.07 15.31 -21.16
C PHE A 251 -15.17 16.71 -20.56
N ASP A 252 -16.32 17.38 -20.70
CA ASP A 252 -16.58 18.77 -20.29
C ASP A 252 -15.40 19.74 -20.49
N PHE A 253 -15.14 20.12 -21.75
CA PHE A 253 -13.99 20.96 -22.13
C PHE A 253 -14.09 22.44 -21.68
N SER A 254 -15.25 22.90 -21.20
CA SER A 254 -15.51 24.31 -20.89
C SER A 254 -15.91 24.56 -19.43
N GLY A 255 -16.19 23.49 -18.68
CA GLY A 255 -16.61 23.58 -17.29
C GLY A 255 -15.45 23.71 -16.32
N ASP A 256 -15.81 23.72 -15.04
CA ASP A 256 -14.85 23.73 -13.95
C ASP A 256 -13.95 22.47 -14.03
N PRO A 257 -12.60 22.64 -14.04
CA PRO A 257 -11.65 21.54 -13.97
C PRO A 257 -11.84 20.56 -12.80
N GLN A 258 -12.59 20.95 -11.77
CA GLN A 258 -12.92 20.11 -10.61
C GLN A 258 -14.27 19.37 -10.74
N THR A 259 -15.07 19.66 -11.77
CA THR A 259 -16.33 18.94 -12.02
C THR A 259 -16.07 17.44 -12.18
N LEU A 260 -16.82 16.62 -11.46
CA LEU A 260 -16.78 15.17 -11.60
C LEU A 260 -17.50 14.74 -12.88
N THR A 261 -16.74 14.58 -13.95
CA THR A 261 -17.24 14.00 -15.20
C THR A 261 -17.02 12.49 -15.23
N PRO A 262 -17.72 11.72 -16.08
CA PRO A 262 -17.46 10.29 -16.23
C PRO A 262 -16.00 9.97 -16.56
N VAL A 263 -15.34 10.81 -17.37
CA VAL A 263 -13.92 10.67 -17.71
C VAL A 263 -13.03 10.87 -16.48
N ARG A 264 -13.28 11.92 -15.68
CA ARG A 264 -12.48 12.20 -14.48
C ARG A 264 -12.69 11.18 -13.36
N LEU A 265 -13.91 10.66 -13.21
CA LEU A 265 -14.17 9.55 -12.30
C LEU A 265 -13.38 8.31 -12.70
N TRP A 266 -13.41 7.94 -13.99
CA TRP A 266 -12.61 6.82 -14.50
C TRP A 266 -11.11 7.05 -14.33
N LEU A 267 -10.61 8.26 -14.59
CA LEU A 267 -9.20 8.60 -14.35
C LEU A 267 -8.84 8.51 -12.86
N GLY A 268 -9.75 8.84 -11.95
CA GLY A 268 -9.60 8.56 -10.53
C GLY A 268 -9.32 7.09 -10.25
N GLN A 269 -10.09 6.18 -10.86
CA GLN A 269 -9.90 4.72 -10.71
C GLN A 269 -8.56 4.24 -11.28
N VAL A 270 -8.13 4.86 -12.39
CA VAL A 270 -6.88 4.53 -13.06
C VAL A 270 -5.65 5.03 -12.29
N ALA A 271 -5.67 6.29 -11.85
CA ALA A 271 -4.49 7.04 -11.44
C ALA A 271 -4.37 7.31 -9.94
N SER A 272 -5.44 7.12 -9.14
CA SER A 272 -5.35 7.26 -7.67
C SER A 272 -4.21 6.44 -7.09
N ARG A 273 -3.72 6.85 -5.92
CA ARG A 273 -2.92 5.98 -5.06
C ARG A 273 -3.69 4.67 -4.79
N ASN A 274 -3.04 3.52 -4.88
CA ASN A 274 -3.66 2.19 -4.91
C ASN A 274 -4.69 1.98 -6.05
N GLY A 275 -4.71 2.84 -7.06
CA GLY A 275 -5.52 2.70 -8.27
C GLY A 275 -4.96 1.64 -9.24
N LEU A 276 -5.61 1.47 -10.39
CA LEU A 276 -5.30 0.37 -11.32
C LEU A 276 -3.85 0.39 -11.82
N LEU A 277 -3.31 1.58 -12.15
CA LEU A 277 -1.93 1.71 -12.64
C LEU A 277 -0.91 1.39 -11.57
N GLU A 278 -1.05 1.99 -10.38
CA GLU A 278 -0.13 1.77 -9.28
C GLU A 278 -0.15 0.31 -8.81
N ALA A 279 -1.33 -0.28 -8.67
CA ALA A 279 -1.49 -1.68 -8.30
C ALA A 279 -0.84 -2.64 -9.33
N ASP A 280 -0.97 -2.35 -10.63
CA ASP A 280 -0.27 -3.10 -11.67
C ASP A 280 1.25 -2.93 -11.58
N TYR A 281 1.71 -1.71 -11.44
CA TYR A 281 3.11 -1.35 -11.43
C TYR A 281 3.86 -1.95 -10.23
N VAL A 282 3.22 -1.92 -9.05
CA VAL A 282 3.70 -2.55 -7.82
C VAL A 282 3.69 -4.08 -7.94
N ARG A 283 2.61 -4.68 -8.45
CA ARG A 283 2.52 -6.13 -8.65
C ARG A 283 3.65 -6.67 -9.54
N ASN A 284 4.06 -5.88 -10.54
CA ASN A 284 5.13 -6.24 -11.46
C ASN A 284 6.54 -5.88 -10.95
N GLY A 285 6.68 -5.32 -9.74
CA GLY A 285 7.98 -5.04 -9.13
C GLY A 285 8.83 -4.01 -9.89
N ARG A 286 8.20 -3.09 -10.62
CA ARG A 286 8.88 -2.11 -11.49
C ARG A 286 9.37 -0.86 -10.76
N TYR A 287 9.00 -0.72 -9.49
CA TYR A 287 9.30 0.45 -8.68
C TYR A 287 10.69 0.39 -8.02
N SER A 288 11.21 1.56 -7.67
CA SER A 288 12.50 1.72 -7.00
C SER A 288 12.57 3.06 -6.26
N GLY A 289 13.72 3.38 -5.66
CA GLY A 289 13.99 4.70 -5.11
C GLY A 289 13.00 5.12 -4.04
N ASP A 290 12.58 6.38 -4.09
CA ASP A 290 11.68 6.98 -3.11
C ASP A 290 10.29 6.33 -3.14
N PHE A 291 9.83 5.95 -4.34
CA PHE A 291 8.54 5.27 -4.51
C PHE A 291 8.52 3.89 -3.84
N ALA A 292 9.66 3.17 -3.80
CA ALA A 292 9.74 1.91 -3.07
C ALA A 292 9.48 2.08 -1.57
N CYS A 293 9.91 3.20 -0.98
CA CYS A 293 9.57 3.50 0.40
C CYS A 293 8.07 3.79 0.57
N SER A 294 7.43 4.50 -0.37
CA SER A 294 5.96 4.69 -0.36
C SER A 294 5.21 3.36 -0.38
N VAL A 295 5.65 2.39 -1.20
CA VAL A 295 5.04 1.05 -1.25
C VAL A 295 5.14 0.34 0.10
N LEU A 296 6.25 0.50 0.83
CA LEU A 296 6.40 -0.04 2.19
C LEU A 296 5.46 0.64 3.19
N VAL A 297 5.25 1.95 3.06
CA VAL A 297 4.26 2.70 3.86
C VAL A 297 2.85 2.20 3.60
N GLU A 298 2.48 2.02 2.33
CA GLU A 298 1.17 1.46 1.94
C GLU A 298 0.99 0.03 2.46
N ALA A 299 2.02 -0.81 2.36
CA ALA A 299 2.02 -2.16 2.92
C ALA A 299 1.86 -2.16 4.46
N TYR A 300 2.43 -1.17 5.17
CA TYR A 300 2.19 -0.97 6.59
C TYR A 300 0.72 -0.63 6.86
N PHE A 301 0.13 0.34 6.15
CA PHE A 301 -1.27 0.72 6.39
C PHE A 301 -2.27 -0.37 5.98
N ALA A 302 -1.93 -1.21 5.00
CA ALA A 302 -2.72 -2.39 4.66
C ALA A 302 -2.68 -3.46 5.77
N ASN A 303 -1.57 -3.59 6.51
CA ASN A 303 -1.44 -4.53 7.62
C ASN A 303 -0.39 -4.07 8.66
N GLN A 304 -0.88 -3.35 9.66
CA GLN A 304 -0.06 -2.61 10.64
C GLN A 304 0.63 -3.55 11.63
N THR A 305 1.95 -3.68 11.48
CA THR A 305 2.82 -4.45 12.39
C THR A 305 4.07 -3.65 12.69
N ASP A 306 4.74 -3.95 13.81
CA ASP A 306 5.97 -3.26 14.18
C ASP A 306 7.08 -3.49 13.15
N ALA A 307 7.15 -4.71 12.60
CA ALA A 307 8.11 -5.03 11.55
C ALA A 307 7.89 -4.21 10.26
N ARG A 308 6.65 -4.05 9.79
CA ARG A 308 6.37 -3.23 8.60
C ARG A 308 6.57 -1.73 8.85
N HIS A 309 6.27 -1.26 10.06
CA HIS A 309 6.54 0.12 10.47
C HIS A 309 8.06 0.41 10.43
N LEU A 310 8.88 -0.48 10.98
CA LEU A 310 10.35 -0.39 10.89
C LEU A 310 10.84 -0.41 9.44
N ALA A 311 10.38 -1.38 8.64
CA ALA A 311 10.80 -1.50 7.24
C ALA A 311 10.52 -0.21 6.44
N ALA A 312 9.35 0.40 6.63
CA ALA A 312 9.00 1.66 6.00
C ALA A 312 9.89 2.82 6.49
N ARG A 313 10.06 2.96 7.82
CA ARG A 313 10.89 4.01 8.41
C ARG A 313 12.35 3.90 7.96
N ASP A 314 12.93 2.71 8.05
CA ASP A 314 14.34 2.47 7.75
C ASP A 314 14.63 2.74 6.26
N CYS A 315 13.69 2.42 5.36
CA CYS A 315 13.78 2.80 3.95
C CYS A 315 13.85 4.33 3.80
N ILE A 316 12.91 5.05 4.42
CA ILE A 316 12.82 6.50 4.32
C ILE A 316 14.09 7.16 4.90
N GLU A 317 14.50 6.76 6.10
CA GLU A 317 15.69 7.30 6.76
C GLU A 317 16.96 7.03 5.95
N ALA A 318 17.13 5.85 5.37
CA ALA A 318 18.26 5.55 4.50
C ALA A 318 18.31 6.46 3.26
N ARG A 319 17.15 6.79 2.66
CA ARG A 319 17.08 7.75 1.53
C ARG A 319 17.44 9.17 1.98
N LEU A 320 16.94 9.59 3.14
CA LEU A 320 17.25 10.89 3.72
C LEU A 320 18.75 11.01 4.10
N ASP A 321 19.35 9.96 4.62
CA ASP A 321 20.79 9.90 4.94
C ASP A 321 21.66 9.94 3.68
N ALA A 322 21.19 9.32 2.59
CA ALA A 322 21.80 9.43 1.27
C ALA A 322 21.60 10.80 0.61
N GLY A 323 20.89 11.73 1.26
CA GLY A 323 20.73 13.12 0.81
C GLY A 323 19.52 13.37 -0.09
N HIS A 324 18.65 12.38 -0.31
CA HIS A 324 17.40 12.55 -1.06
C HIS A 324 16.43 13.43 -0.29
N ARG A 325 15.74 14.35 -0.98
CA ARG A 325 14.79 15.29 -0.37
C ARG A 325 13.65 15.50 -1.36
N SER A 326 12.53 14.81 -1.14
CA SER A 326 11.32 14.91 -1.98
C SER A 326 10.09 15.12 -1.10
N SER A 327 9.07 15.80 -1.63
CA SER A 327 7.80 16.01 -0.91
C SER A 327 7.16 14.67 -0.50
N ARG A 328 7.28 13.65 -1.35
CA ARG A 328 6.85 12.27 -1.11
C ARG A 328 7.52 11.65 0.11
N LEU A 329 8.85 11.61 0.16
CA LEU A 329 9.57 11.01 1.31
C LEU A 329 9.21 11.67 2.63
N TYR A 330 9.05 12.99 2.65
CA TYR A 330 8.66 13.71 3.87
C TYR A 330 7.19 13.50 4.24
N SER A 331 6.30 13.33 3.26
CA SER A 331 4.91 12.94 3.49
C SER A 331 4.83 11.54 4.11
N ASP A 332 5.58 10.59 3.55
CA ASP A 332 5.67 9.23 4.04
C ASP A 332 6.31 9.16 5.45
N LEU A 333 7.36 9.96 5.70
CA LEU A 333 7.98 10.09 7.03
C LEU A 333 6.97 10.60 8.05
N ALA A 334 6.22 11.65 7.71
CA ALA A 334 5.22 12.24 8.61
C ALA A 334 4.12 11.22 8.96
N MET A 335 3.64 10.46 7.97
CA MET A 335 2.65 9.41 8.17
C MET A 335 3.17 8.30 9.08
N ILE A 336 4.36 7.75 8.83
CA ILE A 336 4.94 6.68 9.65
C ILE A 336 5.31 7.16 11.06
N THR A 337 5.82 8.39 11.18
CA THR A 337 6.19 8.97 12.48
C THR A 337 4.97 9.22 13.36
N ARG A 338 3.83 9.61 12.76
CA ARG A 338 2.55 9.76 13.48
C ARG A 338 2.13 8.47 14.18
N GLU A 339 2.36 7.32 13.56
CA GLU A 339 1.97 6.01 14.11
C GLU A 339 2.72 5.64 15.38
N GLU A 340 3.92 6.19 15.57
CA GLU A 340 4.63 6.09 16.83
C GLU A 340 3.83 6.72 17.99
N TYR A 341 3.03 7.77 17.71
CA TYR A 341 2.15 8.38 18.71
C TYR A 341 0.82 7.61 18.84
N THR A 342 0.09 7.41 17.74
CA THR A 342 -1.29 6.89 17.80
C THR A 342 -1.37 5.42 18.19
N ASP A 343 -0.40 4.63 17.70
CA ASP A 343 -0.38 3.18 17.88
C ASP A 343 0.80 2.73 18.77
N GLN A 344 1.59 3.67 19.32
CA GLN A 344 2.71 3.41 20.24
C GLN A 344 3.77 2.45 19.66
N ARG A 345 3.93 2.45 18.33
CA ARG A 345 4.85 1.55 17.63
C ARG A 345 6.26 2.11 17.55
N ASN A 346 7.27 1.26 17.78
CA ASN A 346 8.69 1.56 17.52
C ASN A 346 9.19 2.95 17.96
N LEU A 347 8.77 3.40 19.14
CA LEU A 347 9.02 4.76 19.65
C LEU A 347 10.50 5.15 19.60
N LEU A 348 10.80 6.28 18.95
CA LEU A 348 12.10 6.95 19.04
C LEU A 348 12.13 8.03 20.14
N PRO A 349 13.33 8.43 20.62
CA PRO A 349 13.46 9.54 21.57
C PRO A 349 12.85 10.85 21.06
N GLY A 350 12.30 11.64 21.99
CA GLY A 350 11.62 12.90 21.69
C GLY A 350 10.11 12.72 21.49
N ASN A 351 9.43 13.79 21.12
CA ASN A 351 7.99 13.77 20.85
C ASN A 351 7.74 13.38 19.38
N PRO A 352 7.08 12.24 19.08
CA PRO A 352 6.80 11.86 17.70
C PRO A 352 5.92 12.85 16.95
N LEU A 353 4.98 13.52 17.62
CA LEU A 353 4.10 14.49 16.94
C LEU A 353 4.87 15.71 16.45
N ASP A 354 5.84 16.22 17.21
CA ASP A 354 6.66 17.36 16.79
C ASP A 354 7.48 16.99 15.54
N ARG A 355 8.06 15.79 15.50
CA ARG A 355 8.77 15.26 14.32
C ARG A 355 7.84 15.07 13.11
N ALA A 356 6.64 14.55 13.33
CA ALA A 356 5.65 14.35 12.27
C ALA A 356 5.19 15.69 11.67
N ILE A 357 4.99 16.72 12.51
CA ILE A 357 4.65 18.07 12.07
C ILE A 357 5.79 18.67 11.24
N GLU A 358 7.04 18.57 11.71
CA GLU A 358 8.22 19.07 11.00
C GLU A 358 8.36 18.40 9.62
N ALA A 359 8.18 17.07 9.56
CA ALA A 359 8.22 16.33 8.29
C ALA A 359 7.10 16.78 7.34
N ALA A 360 5.86 16.90 7.82
CA ALA A 360 4.72 17.33 7.00
C ALA A 360 4.88 18.77 6.48
N GLN A 361 5.38 19.70 7.29
CA GLN A 361 5.69 21.06 6.87
C GLN A 361 6.80 21.10 5.81
N THR A 362 7.81 20.24 5.97
CA THR A 362 8.89 20.09 4.99
C THR A 362 8.36 19.58 3.66
N ALA A 363 7.44 18.61 3.67
CA ALA A 363 6.82 18.08 2.46
C ALA A 363 6.12 19.18 1.62
N ILE A 364 5.32 20.03 2.26
CA ILE A 364 4.64 21.16 1.58
C ILE A 364 5.64 22.22 1.12
N THR A 365 6.70 22.46 1.88
CA THR A 365 7.75 23.42 1.50
C THR A 365 8.48 22.99 0.24
N LEU A 366 8.74 21.69 0.09
CA LEU A 366 9.38 21.11 -1.09
C LEU A 366 8.44 21.13 -2.31
N ASP A 367 7.16 20.81 -2.12
CA ASP A 367 6.15 20.90 -3.17
C ASP A 367 4.79 21.33 -2.61
N ARG A 368 4.44 22.59 -2.86
CA ARG A 368 3.16 23.19 -2.42
C ARG A 368 1.97 22.76 -3.27
N PHE A 369 2.18 22.12 -4.40
CA PHE A 369 1.11 21.65 -5.29
C PHE A 369 0.92 20.15 -5.18
N ASN A 370 1.67 19.47 -4.31
CA ASN A 370 1.43 18.08 -3.98
C ASN A 370 0.21 17.95 -3.04
N TYR A 371 -0.89 17.41 -3.55
CA TYR A 371 -2.11 17.19 -2.76
C TYR A 371 -1.86 16.23 -1.59
N LEU A 372 -0.96 15.25 -1.76
CA LEU A 372 -0.66 14.26 -0.74
C LEU A 372 0.00 14.92 0.47
N ALA A 373 0.92 15.86 0.25
CA ALA A 373 1.55 16.62 1.34
C ALA A 373 0.51 17.40 2.17
N HIS A 374 -0.51 17.95 1.52
CA HIS A 374 -1.62 18.65 2.19
C HIS A 374 -2.50 17.69 3.00
N TYR A 375 -2.88 16.55 2.41
CA TYR A 375 -3.66 15.51 3.09
C TYR A 375 -2.90 14.92 4.29
N VAL A 376 -1.61 14.63 4.13
CA VAL A 376 -0.77 14.12 5.21
C VAL A 376 -0.66 15.14 6.32
N PHE A 377 -0.41 16.42 5.99
CA PHE A 377 -0.32 17.44 7.03
C PHE A 377 -1.65 17.64 7.76
N MET A 378 -2.78 17.62 7.04
CA MET A 378 -4.11 17.54 7.67
C MET A 378 -4.16 16.39 8.69
N THR A 379 -3.79 15.18 8.27
CA THR A 379 -3.84 13.99 9.15
C THR A 379 -3.00 14.17 10.42
N VAL A 380 -1.80 14.74 10.30
CA VAL A 380 -0.93 15.03 11.45
C VAL A 380 -1.56 16.08 12.37
N LEU A 381 -2.13 17.15 11.81
CA LEU A 381 -2.76 18.22 12.60
C LEU A 381 -4.00 17.76 13.36
N PHE A 382 -4.80 16.88 12.77
CA PHE A 382 -5.90 16.22 13.50
C PHE A 382 -5.39 15.45 14.72
N THR A 383 -4.26 14.78 14.55
CA THR A 383 -3.65 14.00 15.64
C THR A 383 -3.05 14.90 16.72
N SER A 384 -2.52 16.06 16.34
CA SER A 384 -2.03 17.08 17.29
C SER A 384 -3.13 17.95 17.90
N GLY A 385 -4.39 17.77 17.51
CA GLY A 385 -5.55 18.53 18.00
C GLY A 385 -5.78 19.88 17.29
N ALA A 386 -5.00 20.21 16.26
CA ALA A 386 -5.16 21.42 15.44
C ALA A 386 -6.21 21.22 14.33
N VAL A 387 -7.43 20.81 14.72
CA VAL A 387 -8.49 20.34 13.82
C VAL A 387 -8.87 21.37 12.76
N ASP A 388 -9.12 22.63 13.13
CA ASP A 388 -9.54 23.68 12.17
C ASP A 388 -8.50 23.95 11.09
N GLU A 389 -7.21 23.89 11.44
CA GLU A 389 -6.12 24.05 10.46
C GLU A 389 -6.01 22.81 9.57
N GLY A 390 -6.18 21.62 10.16
CA GLY A 390 -6.28 20.37 9.41
C GLY A 390 -7.39 20.42 8.36
N ILE A 391 -8.59 20.89 8.70
CA ILE A 391 -9.73 20.98 7.77
C ILE A 391 -9.37 21.85 6.56
N ARG A 392 -8.76 23.03 6.78
CA ARG A 392 -8.31 23.92 5.69
C ARG A 392 -7.26 23.27 4.78
N LEU A 393 -6.38 22.44 5.34
CA LEU A 393 -5.40 21.68 4.56
C LEU A 393 -6.05 20.56 3.74
N GLY A 394 -7.05 19.87 4.30
CA GLY A 394 -7.87 18.90 3.56
C GLY A 394 -8.60 19.53 2.38
N GLU A 395 -9.22 20.70 2.58
CA GLU A 395 -9.86 21.46 1.50
C GLU A 395 -8.85 21.93 0.44
N SER A 396 -7.62 22.23 0.85
CA SER A 396 -6.54 22.57 -0.07
C SER A 396 -6.10 21.34 -0.89
N ALA A 397 -5.98 20.16 -0.26
CA ALA A 397 -5.70 18.91 -0.96
C ALA A 397 -6.76 18.61 -2.03
N MET A 398 -8.05 18.71 -1.68
CA MET A 398 -9.15 18.49 -2.63
C MET A 398 -9.18 19.53 -3.77
N ARG A 399 -8.77 20.77 -3.52
CA ARG A 399 -8.68 21.81 -4.56
C ARG A 399 -7.56 21.53 -5.56
N ILE A 400 -6.46 20.94 -5.09
CA ILE A 400 -5.34 20.52 -5.93
C ILE A 400 -5.75 19.29 -6.74
N ASN A 401 -6.19 18.23 -6.07
CA ASN A 401 -6.63 16.99 -6.70
C ASN A 401 -7.89 16.43 -6.01
N PRO A 402 -9.09 16.62 -6.58
CA PRO A 402 -10.32 16.03 -6.06
C PRO A 402 -10.55 14.59 -6.55
N PHE A 403 -9.63 14.02 -7.34
CA PHE A 403 -9.81 12.74 -8.04
C PHE A 403 -9.01 11.58 -7.44
N ASP A 404 -8.21 11.83 -6.41
CA ASP A 404 -7.52 10.76 -5.66
C ASP A 404 -8.45 10.17 -4.60
N GLY A 405 -9.01 8.99 -4.88
CA GLY A 405 -10.03 8.37 -4.03
C GLY A 405 -9.54 7.98 -2.64
N GLU A 406 -8.27 7.60 -2.50
CA GLU A 406 -7.63 7.27 -1.22
C GLU A 406 -7.57 8.52 -0.33
N SER A 407 -7.07 9.64 -0.85
CA SER A 407 -6.98 10.89 -0.08
C SER A 407 -8.36 11.48 0.22
N VAL A 408 -9.30 11.45 -0.74
CA VAL A 408 -10.68 11.91 -0.50
C VAL A 408 -11.33 11.15 0.65
N GLY A 409 -11.22 9.82 0.66
CA GLY A 409 -11.78 9.02 1.75
C GLY A 409 -10.98 9.17 3.05
N GLY A 410 -9.66 9.36 2.97
CA GLY A 410 -8.83 9.70 4.13
C GLY A 410 -9.30 11.00 4.80
N ILE A 411 -9.51 12.07 4.01
CA ILE A 411 -10.08 13.35 4.46
C ILE A 411 -11.46 13.13 5.09
N ALA A 412 -12.33 12.35 4.44
CA ALA A 412 -13.64 11.99 4.96
C ALA A 412 -13.55 11.35 6.35
N ALA A 413 -12.62 10.42 6.56
CA ALA A 413 -12.42 9.78 7.85
C ALA A 413 -12.03 10.78 8.95
N ARG A 414 -11.17 11.76 8.65
CA ARG A 414 -10.78 12.78 9.64
C ARG A 414 -11.95 13.70 9.95
N LEU A 415 -12.68 14.16 8.93
CA LEU A 415 -13.91 14.95 9.12
C LEU A 415 -14.95 14.20 9.96
N ASN A 416 -15.12 12.91 9.71
CA ASN A 416 -15.99 12.06 10.51
C ASN A 416 -15.57 12.04 11.99
N PHE A 417 -14.27 11.91 12.26
CA PHE A 417 -13.75 11.91 13.63
C PHE A 417 -13.84 13.28 14.29
N ALA A 418 -13.94 14.37 13.52
CA ALA A 418 -14.21 15.71 14.04
C ALA A 418 -15.71 16.06 14.18
N GLY A 419 -16.62 15.11 13.95
CA GLY A 419 -18.06 15.32 14.09
C GLY A 419 -18.79 15.72 12.81
N GLU A 420 -18.09 15.89 11.68
CA GLU A 420 -18.70 16.21 10.38
C GLU A 420 -19.22 14.95 9.66
N HIS A 421 -20.04 14.15 10.33
CA HIS A 421 -20.46 12.81 9.88
C HIS A 421 -21.20 12.80 8.53
N ALA A 422 -22.13 13.74 8.32
CA ALA A 422 -22.91 13.80 7.08
C ALA A 422 -22.03 14.15 5.87
N ARG A 423 -21.15 15.15 6.01
CA ARG A 423 -20.17 15.52 4.99
C ARG A 423 -19.18 14.39 4.74
N ALA A 424 -18.79 13.67 5.79
CA ALA A 424 -17.92 12.51 5.65
C ALA A 424 -18.56 11.40 4.80
N LEU A 425 -19.87 11.12 4.96
CA LEU A 425 -20.57 10.15 4.12
C LEU A 425 -20.55 10.54 2.63
N GLU A 426 -20.81 11.80 2.30
CA GLU A 426 -20.73 12.31 0.91
C GLU A 426 -19.34 12.09 0.31
N LEU A 427 -18.28 12.33 1.09
CA LEU A 427 -16.91 12.13 0.64
C LEU A 427 -16.49 10.66 0.60
N PHE A 428 -17.00 9.81 1.48
CA PHE A 428 -16.81 8.36 1.37
C PHE A 428 -17.47 7.82 0.10
N ASP A 429 -18.66 8.31 -0.25
CA ASP A 429 -19.35 7.94 -1.49
C ASP A 429 -18.56 8.36 -2.72
N LEU A 430 -17.98 9.56 -2.71
CA LEU A 430 -17.07 10.00 -3.76
C LEU A 430 -15.81 9.12 -3.81
N SER A 431 -15.16 8.88 -2.68
CA SER A 431 -14.02 7.97 -2.57
C SER A 431 -14.33 6.58 -3.14
N SER A 432 -15.53 6.05 -2.91
CA SER A 432 -15.96 4.74 -3.42
C SER A 432 -16.13 4.71 -4.94
N GLN A 433 -16.47 5.85 -5.56
CA GLN A 433 -16.56 5.98 -7.01
C GLN A 433 -15.17 6.13 -7.66
N LEU A 434 -14.26 6.82 -6.98
CA LEU A 434 -12.87 7.05 -7.43
C LEU A 434 -11.97 5.84 -7.20
N THR A 435 -12.16 5.11 -6.11
CA THR A 435 -11.43 3.86 -5.79
C THR A 435 -12.45 2.77 -5.43
N PRO A 436 -13.08 2.13 -6.44
CA PRO A 436 -14.04 1.06 -6.23
C PRO A 436 -13.40 -0.15 -5.57
N GLY A 437 -14.15 -0.80 -4.68
CA GLY A 437 -13.69 -1.99 -3.95
C GLY A 437 -14.00 -1.92 -2.46
N GLY A 438 -13.95 -3.08 -1.80
CA GLY A 438 -14.08 -3.18 -0.35
C GLY A 438 -12.80 -2.69 0.32
N VAL A 439 -12.75 -1.41 0.67
CA VAL A 439 -11.63 -0.80 1.40
C VAL A 439 -12.00 -0.80 2.88
N ILE A 440 -11.36 -1.66 3.67
CA ILE A 440 -11.72 -1.95 5.06
C ILE A 440 -11.76 -0.69 5.93
N TRP A 441 -10.76 0.20 5.81
CA TRP A 441 -10.73 1.43 6.59
C TRP A 441 -11.89 2.39 6.24
N ARG A 442 -12.37 2.36 4.99
CA ARG A 442 -13.52 3.14 4.52
C ARG A 442 -14.83 2.54 5.03
N ASP A 443 -14.95 1.21 5.07
CA ASP A 443 -16.10 0.53 5.66
C ASP A 443 -16.25 0.85 7.16
N TYR A 444 -15.13 0.93 7.88
CA TYR A 444 -15.13 1.42 9.25
C TYR A 444 -15.56 2.89 9.35
N GLY A 445 -15.13 3.73 8.41
CA GLY A 445 -15.56 5.12 8.29
C GLY A 445 -17.08 5.26 8.12
N TYR A 446 -17.67 4.49 7.21
CA TYR A 446 -19.12 4.40 7.04
C TYR A 446 -19.82 3.95 8.33
N PHE A 447 -19.34 2.88 8.96
CA PHE A 447 -19.88 2.40 10.23
C PHE A 447 -19.93 3.51 11.29
N ALA A 448 -18.80 4.19 11.51
CA ALA A 448 -18.70 5.23 12.53
C ALA A 448 -19.61 6.42 12.22
N ALA A 449 -19.68 6.85 10.95
CA ALA A 449 -20.54 7.96 10.53
C ALA A 449 -22.02 7.63 10.70
N TYR A 450 -22.46 6.45 10.23
CA TYR A 450 -23.85 6.00 10.36
C TYR A 450 -24.26 5.84 11.82
N LEU A 451 -23.39 5.27 12.65
CA LEU A 451 -23.67 5.09 14.07
C LEU A 451 -23.85 6.44 14.77
N ALA A 452 -22.98 7.42 14.49
CA ALA A 452 -23.05 8.76 15.04
C ALA A 452 -24.34 9.50 14.64
N LEU A 453 -24.83 9.26 13.42
CA LEU A 453 -26.09 9.80 12.92
C LEU A 453 -27.34 9.02 13.40
N GLY A 454 -27.16 7.97 14.21
CA GLY A 454 -28.25 7.12 14.71
C GLY A 454 -28.82 6.14 13.67
N GLN A 455 -28.16 5.99 12.53
CA GLN A 455 -28.55 5.09 11.44
C GLN A 455 -28.03 3.67 11.73
N ARG A 456 -28.66 3.00 12.69
CA ARG A 456 -28.14 1.74 13.26
C ARG A 456 -28.09 0.58 12.25
N GLU A 457 -29.06 0.47 11.34
CA GLU A 457 -29.10 -0.63 10.37
C GLU A 457 -27.97 -0.49 9.33
N GLU A 458 -27.77 0.73 8.81
CA GLU A 458 -26.71 1.07 7.89
C GLU A 458 -25.33 0.93 8.54
N ALA A 459 -25.20 1.36 9.80
CA ALA A 459 -23.99 1.12 10.59
C ALA A 459 -23.69 -0.37 10.68
N ALA A 460 -24.65 -1.19 11.10
CA ALA A 460 -24.46 -2.62 11.21
C ALA A 460 -24.08 -3.26 9.86
N ALA A 461 -24.71 -2.85 8.76
CA ALA A 461 -24.37 -3.34 7.42
C ALA A 461 -22.92 -2.99 7.03
N ALA A 462 -22.44 -1.80 7.40
CA ALA A 462 -21.04 -1.40 7.19
C ALA A 462 -20.08 -2.19 8.08
N GLY A 463 -20.34 -2.31 9.37
CA GLY A 463 -19.45 -3.01 10.29
C GLY A 463 -19.39 -4.53 10.05
N MET A 464 -20.43 -5.15 9.49
CA MET A 464 -20.36 -6.56 9.07
C MET A 464 -19.34 -6.81 7.94
N ARG A 465 -18.96 -5.79 7.15
CA ARG A 465 -17.90 -5.91 6.13
C ARG A 465 -16.50 -5.94 6.74
N LEU A 466 -16.38 -5.70 8.04
CA LEU A 466 -15.12 -5.76 8.80
C LEU A 466 -14.85 -7.17 9.38
N PHE A 467 -15.60 -8.18 8.94
CA PHE A 467 -15.40 -9.56 9.39
C PHE A 467 -14.00 -10.07 9.05
N GLY A 468 -13.42 -10.88 9.95
CA GLY A 468 -12.09 -11.47 9.79
C GLY A 468 -10.93 -10.52 10.10
N GLN A 469 -11.21 -9.27 10.49
CA GLN A 469 -10.19 -8.31 10.87
C GLN A 469 -9.84 -8.43 12.36
N SER A 470 -8.57 -8.19 12.69
CA SER A 470 -8.04 -8.30 14.07
C SER A 470 -7.69 -6.95 14.71
N ASN A 471 -7.81 -5.85 13.95
CA ASN A 471 -7.59 -4.50 14.46
C ASN A 471 -8.66 -4.15 15.53
N PRO A 472 -8.29 -3.59 16.69
CA PRO A 472 -9.23 -3.21 17.74
C PRO A 472 -10.41 -2.32 17.30
N LEU A 473 -10.17 -1.33 16.41
CA LEU A 473 -11.25 -0.46 15.90
C LEU A 473 -12.29 -1.29 15.12
N TYR A 474 -11.82 -2.26 14.33
CA TYR A 474 -12.67 -3.09 13.49
C TYR A 474 -13.41 -4.15 14.32
N LEU A 475 -12.75 -4.72 15.33
CA LEU A 475 -13.39 -5.61 16.30
C LEU A 475 -14.49 -4.89 17.08
N ALA A 476 -14.25 -3.64 17.51
CA ALA A 476 -15.26 -2.83 18.17
C ALA A 476 -16.49 -2.60 17.27
N ALA A 477 -16.26 -2.18 16.03
CA ALA A 477 -17.32 -1.96 15.05
C ALA A 477 -18.11 -3.24 14.73
N LEU A 478 -17.41 -4.37 14.58
CA LEU A 478 -18.03 -5.67 14.33
C LEU A 478 -18.85 -6.15 15.53
N ALA A 479 -18.34 -6.01 16.76
CA ALA A 479 -19.07 -6.35 17.98
C ALA A 479 -20.36 -5.54 18.12
N ILE A 480 -20.30 -4.22 17.90
CA ILE A 480 -21.48 -3.34 17.89
C ILE A 480 -22.46 -3.78 16.79
N SER A 481 -21.97 -4.09 15.59
CA SER A 481 -22.80 -4.50 14.45
C SER A 481 -23.51 -5.83 14.69
N LEU A 482 -22.82 -6.82 15.27
CA LEU A 482 -23.41 -8.10 15.68
C LEU A 482 -24.49 -7.88 16.75
N SER A 483 -24.23 -6.99 17.71
CA SER A 483 -25.20 -6.63 18.76
C SER A 483 -26.47 -6.00 18.17
N ILE A 484 -26.33 -5.04 17.25
CA ILE A 484 -27.46 -4.41 16.54
C ILE A 484 -28.30 -5.45 15.77
N ARG A 485 -27.65 -6.48 15.22
CA ARG A 485 -28.32 -7.59 14.50
C ARG A 485 -28.94 -8.65 15.41
N GLY A 486 -28.79 -8.53 16.73
CA GLY A 486 -29.29 -9.50 17.72
C GLY A 486 -28.42 -10.76 17.86
N GLU A 487 -27.19 -10.76 17.33
CA GLU A 487 -26.24 -11.87 17.42
C GLU A 487 -25.40 -11.77 18.71
N THR A 488 -26.08 -11.76 19.86
CA THR A 488 -25.50 -11.39 21.16
C THR A 488 -24.28 -12.21 21.57
N GLU A 489 -24.32 -13.53 21.39
CA GLU A 489 -23.19 -14.41 21.76
C GLU A 489 -21.92 -14.07 20.97
N ARG A 490 -22.05 -13.95 19.65
CA ARG A 490 -20.94 -13.56 18.76
C ARG A 490 -20.45 -12.14 19.05
N ALA A 491 -21.35 -11.23 19.41
CA ALA A 491 -21.00 -9.88 19.82
C ALA A 491 -20.15 -9.90 21.11
N SER A 492 -20.55 -10.70 22.11
CA SER A 492 -19.80 -10.88 23.36
C SER A 492 -18.43 -11.52 23.13
N GLU A 493 -18.33 -12.52 22.24
CA GLU A 493 -17.06 -13.13 21.82
C GLU A 493 -16.12 -12.11 21.19
N THR A 494 -16.63 -11.35 20.21
CA THR A 494 -15.87 -10.32 19.50
C THR A 494 -15.44 -9.20 20.46
N LYS A 495 -16.29 -8.79 21.40
CA LYS A 495 -15.95 -7.80 22.44
C LYS A 495 -14.87 -8.31 23.38
N ALA A 496 -14.89 -9.59 23.77
CA ALA A 496 -13.80 -10.13 24.58
C ALA A 496 -12.48 -10.18 23.80
N GLU A 497 -12.53 -10.53 22.52
CA GLU A 497 -11.36 -10.50 21.65
C GLU A 497 -10.74 -9.09 21.54
N LEU A 498 -11.60 -8.06 21.41
CA LEU A 498 -11.21 -6.66 21.48
C LEU A 498 -10.49 -6.34 22.79
N LEU A 499 -11.12 -6.65 23.93
CA LEU A 499 -10.61 -6.28 25.26
C LEU A 499 -9.29 -6.98 25.63
N LEU A 500 -8.99 -8.13 25.02
CA LEU A 500 -7.67 -8.76 25.15
C LEU A 500 -6.55 -7.93 24.50
N ARG A 501 -6.86 -7.15 23.47
CA ARG A 501 -5.89 -6.34 22.72
C ARG A 501 -5.89 -4.88 23.16
N GLU A 502 -7.06 -4.34 23.46
CA GLU A 502 -7.26 -2.97 23.93
C GLU A 502 -8.18 -2.98 25.15
N PRO A 503 -7.60 -3.08 26.36
CA PRO A 503 -8.36 -3.12 27.61
C PRO A 503 -9.17 -1.84 27.89
N ASP A 504 -8.81 -0.72 27.27
CA ASP A 504 -9.48 0.57 27.42
C ASP A 504 -9.93 1.14 26.04
N PRO A 505 -11.10 0.71 25.54
CA PRO A 505 -11.64 1.21 24.28
C PRO A 505 -11.88 2.72 24.25
N ARG A 506 -12.14 3.36 25.39
CA ARG A 506 -12.32 4.81 25.43
C ARG A 506 -10.98 5.51 25.16
N ALA A 507 -9.94 5.13 25.90
CA ALA A 507 -8.61 5.69 25.69
C ALA A 507 -8.09 5.42 24.26
N MET A 508 -8.46 4.29 23.65
CA MET A 508 -8.15 3.97 22.25
C MET A 508 -8.67 5.05 21.28
N TYR A 509 -9.92 5.48 21.43
CA TYR A 509 -10.52 6.51 20.57
C TYR A 509 -9.99 7.91 20.89
N GLU A 510 -9.82 8.23 22.17
CA GLU A 510 -9.31 9.54 22.62
C GLU A 510 -7.87 9.80 22.13
N ARG A 511 -6.98 8.79 22.17
CA ARG A 511 -5.61 8.91 21.62
C ARG A 511 -5.58 9.14 20.11
N ARG A 512 -6.67 8.82 19.40
CA ARG A 512 -6.85 9.04 17.96
C ARG A 512 -7.63 10.33 17.66
N SER A 513 -7.88 11.16 18.68
CA SER A 513 -8.53 12.47 18.57
C SER A 513 -9.95 12.38 18.00
N TYR A 514 -10.71 11.33 18.35
CA TYR A 514 -12.12 11.26 18.02
C TYR A 514 -12.89 12.30 18.83
N ALA A 515 -13.90 12.92 18.22
CA ALA A 515 -14.76 13.88 18.88
C ALA A 515 -15.45 13.22 20.10
N PRO A 516 -15.57 13.93 21.24
CA PRO A 516 -16.06 13.33 22.48
C PRO A 516 -17.45 12.68 22.37
N ASP A 517 -18.34 13.28 21.58
CA ASP A 517 -19.67 12.75 21.28
C ASP A 517 -19.62 11.42 20.52
N LEU A 518 -18.75 11.31 19.50
CA LEU A 518 -18.51 10.07 18.78
C LEU A 518 -17.91 8.99 19.70
N VAL A 519 -16.97 9.37 20.57
CA VAL A 519 -16.40 8.44 21.57
C VAL A 519 -17.50 7.90 22.48
N ASP A 520 -18.35 8.77 23.00
CA ASP A 520 -19.44 8.39 23.89
C ASP A 520 -20.44 7.46 23.21
N VAL A 521 -20.80 7.72 21.94
CA VAL A 521 -21.66 6.83 21.14
C VAL A 521 -21.03 5.45 20.97
N LEU A 522 -19.76 5.37 20.57
CA LEU A 522 -19.06 4.11 20.32
C LEU A 522 -18.88 3.28 21.60
N VAL A 523 -18.46 3.93 22.70
CA VAL A 523 -18.24 3.27 23.99
C VAL A 523 -19.56 2.81 24.60
N SER A 524 -20.61 3.64 24.55
CA SER A 524 -21.94 3.25 25.06
C SER A 524 -22.50 2.05 24.30
N ALA A 525 -22.35 2.03 22.97
CA ALA A 525 -22.77 0.89 22.15
C ALA A 525 -22.00 -0.41 22.47
N LEU A 526 -20.71 -0.31 22.83
CA LEU A 526 -19.94 -1.45 23.33
C LEU A 526 -20.42 -1.89 24.71
N ASP A 527 -20.73 -0.97 25.62
CA ASP A 527 -21.16 -1.25 27.00
C ASP A 527 -22.53 -1.95 27.05
N GLU A 528 -23.40 -1.70 26.06
CA GLU A 528 -24.67 -2.43 25.88
C GLU A 528 -24.47 -3.93 25.61
N ILE A 529 -23.29 -4.35 25.12
CA ILE A 529 -22.98 -5.76 24.83
C ILE A 529 -22.66 -6.49 26.15
N PRO A 530 -23.43 -7.55 26.50
CA PRO A 530 -23.19 -8.31 27.71
C PRO A 530 -21.82 -9.01 27.68
N PRO A 531 -21.22 -9.31 28.84
CA PRO A 531 -20.00 -10.10 28.90
C PRO A 531 -20.27 -11.53 28.40
N LEU A 532 -19.22 -12.17 27.88
CA LEU A 532 -19.23 -13.59 27.53
C LEU A 532 -19.70 -14.40 28.76
N PRO A 533 -20.71 -15.29 28.62
CA PRO A 533 -21.11 -16.18 29.70
C PRO A 533 -19.89 -16.98 30.17
N SER A 534 -19.59 -16.93 31.46
CA SER A 534 -18.54 -17.77 32.04
C SER A 534 -18.89 -19.23 31.76
N GLN A 535 -18.08 -19.92 30.97
CA GLN A 535 -18.18 -21.36 30.79
C GLN A 535 -17.96 -22.01 32.17
N GLN A 536 -19.02 -22.61 32.72
CA GLN A 536 -18.99 -23.34 33.99
C GLN A 536 -18.32 -24.71 33.83
#